data_AF-A0A1A2RW94-F1
#
_entry.id   AF-A0A1A2RW94-F1
#
_cell.length_a   1.000
_cell.length_b   1.000
_cell.length_c   1.000
_cell.angle_alpha   90.00
_cell.angle_beta   90.00
_cell.angle_gamma   90.00
#
_symmetry.space_group_name_H-M   'P 1'
#
loop_
_entity.id
_entity.type
_entity.pdbx_description
1 polymer ?
#
loop_
_entity_poly.entity_id
_entity_poly.type
_entity_poly.pdbx_seq_one_letter_code
_entity_poly.pdbx_strand_id
1 'polypeptide(L)'
;MNLTSLRRAGSGLACAGPALAAAIVLAGQAAADPGQPPPPLPVFTPAPSDWSPNFGIWPYNTFTARVTPEMIGGMSDSCQWFKSQFDPLMGQINDFNRYLGDQHDDYSVGGVQGNAHAVVANIDQSTAFLAPRVKPLIITNQPDNFGPYSPVYGGESMTHLAFQLSRISDSIKRKDPSGVTHANIVSATGWANALRDSGACN
;
A
#
# COMPACT_ATOMS: atom_id res chain seq x y z
N MET A 1 45.83 -70.19 4.52
CA MET A 1 46.70 -70.18 5.71
C MET A 1 46.73 -68.73 6.22
N ASN A 2 46.23 -68.45 7.43
CA ASN A 2 46.99 -68.39 8.70
C ASN A 2 48.14 -67.35 8.62
N LEU A 3 48.27 -66.34 9.49
CA LEU A 3 47.76 -66.16 10.87
C LEU A 3 47.56 -64.68 11.27
N THR A 4 46.74 -64.46 12.29
CA THR A 4 46.49 -63.17 12.96
C THR A 4 47.43 -62.96 14.17
N SER A 5 48.10 -61.80 14.32
CA SER A 5 48.88 -61.38 15.53
C SER A 5 49.45 -59.94 15.37
N LEU A 6 49.67 -59.08 16.40
CA LEU A 6 48.86 -58.72 17.59
C LEU A 6 49.35 -57.38 18.25
N ARG A 7 48.41 -56.50 18.67
CA ARG A 7 48.48 -55.46 19.77
C ARG A 7 49.51 -54.29 19.79
N ARG A 8 48.95 -53.08 20.00
CA ARG A 8 49.26 -51.99 21.00
C ARG A 8 50.71 -51.44 21.12
N ALA A 9 50.96 -50.17 21.49
CA ALA A 9 50.15 -48.95 21.60
C ALA A 9 51.11 -47.74 21.72
N GLY A 10 50.66 -46.53 21.38
CA GLY A 10 51.46 -45.30 21.56
C GLY A 10 50.58 -44.06 21.57
N SER A 11 50.33 -43.51 22.75
CA SER A 11 49.49 -42.32 22.94
C SER A 11 50.25 -41.04 22.60
N GLY A 12 49.61 -40.13 21.86
CA GLY A 12 50.14 -38.79 21.59
C GLY A 12 49.01 -37.78 21.41
N LEU A 13 48.61 -37.12 22.51
CA LEU A 13 47.80 -35.90 22.41
C LEU A 13 48.69 -34.74 21.97
N ALA A 14 48.27 -33.99 20.95
CA ALA A 14 48.62 -32.59 20.77
C ALA A 14 47.53 -31.88 19.97
N CYS A 15 46.77 -31.00 20.62
CA CYS A 15 45.71 -30.21 19.99
C CYS A 15 46.30 -28.98 19.29
N ALA A 16 45.92 -28.74 18.03
CA ALA A 16 45.95 -27.41 17.41
C ALA A 16 45.05 -27.41 16.16
N GLY A 17 43.83 -26.88 16.29
CA GLY A 17 42.93 -26.69 15.14
C GLY A 17 43.15 -25.32 14.47
N PRO A 18 42.94 -25.18 13.16
CA PRO A 18 42.88 -23.88 12.51
C PRO A 18 41.54 -23.19 12.83
N ALA A 19 41.61 -21.96 13.34
CA ALA A 19 40.42 -21.18 13.67
C ALA A 19 39.72 -20.66 12.40
N LEU A 20 38.46 -21.04 12.21
CA LEU A 20 37.57 -20.44 11.22
C LEU A 20 37.12 -19.07 11.72
N ALA A 21 37.73 -18.00 11.19
CA ALA A 21 37.28 -16.63 11.42
C ALA A 21 36.00 -16.37 10.61
N ALA A 22 34.84 -16.60 11.23
CA ALA A 22 33.55 -16.24 10.66
C ALA A 22 33.36 -14.71 10.76
N ALA A 23 33.53 -14.01 9.64
CA ALA A 23 33.20 -12.59 9.54
C ALA A 23 31.67 -12.42 9.54
N ILE A 24 31.10 -12.18 10.73
CA ILE A 24 29.69 -11.81 10.88
C ILE A 24 29.55 -10.38 10.35
N VAL A 25 29.09 -10.25 9.10
CA VAL A 25 28.65 -8.95 8.57
C VAL A 25 27.36 -8.59 9.29
N LEU A 26 27.46 -7.74 10.31
CA LEU A 26 26.28 -7.09 10.88
C LEU A 26 25.72 -6.11 9.85
N ALA A 27 24.81 -6.61 9.01
CA ALA A 27 23.85 -5.78 8.33
C ALA A 27 22.93 -5.17 9.40
N GLY A 28 23.35 -4.01 9.93
CA GLY A 28 22.52 -3.24 10.85
C GLY A 28 21.18 -2.96 10.16
N GLN A 29 20.08 -3.27 10.85
CA GLN A 29 18.76 -2.90 10.36
C GLN A 29 18.74 -1.38 10.24
N ALA A 30 18.59 -0.87 9.01
CA ALA A 30 18.39 0.54 8.77
C ALA A 30 16.99 0.91 9.26
N ALA A 31 16.86 1.15 10.57
CA ALA A 31 15.73 1.84 11.13
C ALA A 31 15.71 3.24 10.50
N ALA A 32 14.70 3.50 9.66
CA ALA A 32 14.44 4.86 9.21
C ALA A 32 14.18 5.72 10.46
N ASP A 33 14.89 6.85 10.57
CA ASP A 33 14.62 7.82 11.62
C ASP A 33 13.15 8.28 11.47
N PRO A 34 12.27 8.04 12.46
CA PRO A 34 10.87 8.43 12.34
C PRO A 34 10.70 9.96 12.28
N GLY A 35 11.72 10.74 12.66
CA GLY A 35 11.76 12.19 12.47
C GLY A 35 12.10 12.65 11.04
N GLN A 36 12.46 11.75 10.11
CA GLN A 36 12.88 12.14 8.76
C GLN A 36 11.73 12.02 7.74
N PRO A 37 11.46 13.09 6.94
CA PRO A 37 10.42 13.08 5.91
C PRO A 37 10.47 11.89 4.97
N PRO A 38 9.33 11.21 4.70
CA PRO A 38 9.29 10.14 3.72
C PRO A 38 9.65 10.66 2.32
N PRO A 39 10.27 9.82 1.47
CA PRO A 39 10.64 10.22 0.12
C PRO A 39 9.39 10.55 -0.72
N PRO A 40 9.49 11.47 -1.69
CA PRO A 40 8.40 11.75 -2.62
C PRO A 40 8.10 10.50 -3.45
N LEU A 41 6.82 10.20 -3.67
CA LEU A 41 6.41 9.17 -4.61
C LEU A 41 6.62 9.67 -6.05
N PRO A 42 7.05 8.82 -6.99
CA PRO A 42 7.18 9.21 -8.38
C PRO A 42 5.83 9.62 -8.96
N VAL A 43 5.80 10.60 -9.86
CA VAL A 43 4.56 10.96 -10.58
C VAL A 43 4.08 9.74 -11.36
N PHE A 44 2.84 9.30 -11.11
CA PHE A 44 2.29 8.14 -11.79
C PHE A 44 1.84 8.48 -13.22
N THR A 45 2.32 7.72 -14.18
CA THR A 45 1.90 7.78 -15.59
C THR A 45 1.44 6.38 -16.01
N PRO A 46 0.17 6.21 -16.42
CA PRO A 46 -0.35 4.93 -16.90
C PRO A 46 0.39 4.47 -18.16
N ALA A 47 0.59 3.16 -18.27
CA ALA A 47 1.01 2.51 -19.51
C ALA A 47 -0.22 2.01 -20.29
N PRO A 48 -0.08 1.72 -21.60
CA PRO A 48 -1.07 0.92 -22.32
C PRO A 48 -1.33 -0.39 -21.58
N SER A 49 -2.60 -0.76 -21.41
CA SER A 49 -3.03 -1.96 -20.71
C SER A 49 -4.18 -2.64 -21.45
N ASP A 50 -4.19 -3.96 -21.37
CA ASP A 50 -5.23 -4.88 -21.84
C ASP A 50 -6.33 -5.15 -20.78
N TRP A 51 -6.26 -4.49 -19.61
CA TRP A 51 -7.29 -4.59 -18.58
C TRP A 51 -8.69 -4.29 -19.16
N SER A 52 -9.66 -5.12 -18.78
CA SER A 52 -11.06 -4.95 -19.16
C SER A 52 -11.99 -5.29 -17.99
N PRO A 53 -13.21 -4.72 -17.93
CA PRO A 53 -14.14 -5.00 -16.85
C PRO A 53 -14.56 -6.47 -16.79
N ASN A 54 -14.54 -7.07 -15.61
CA ASN A 54 -15.06 -8.42 -15.41
C ASN A 54 -16.60 -8.41 -15.40
N PHE A 55 -17.19 -8.77 -16.53
CA PHE A 55 -18.64 -8.96 -16.69
C PHE A 55 -19.13 -10.38 -16.38
N GLY A 56 -18.26 -11.29 -15.93
CA GLY A 56 -18.64 -12.66 -15.55
C GLY A 56 -19.36 -12.76 -14.19
N ILE A 57 -19.37 -11.67 -13.43
CA ILE A 57 -19.89 -11.61 -12.05
C ILE A 57 -21.26 -10.92 -12.04
N TRP A 58 -22.25 -11.50 -11.38
CA TRP A 58 -23.54 -10.85 -11.12
C TRP A 58 -23.41 -9.82 -9.98
N PRO A 59 -24.02 -8.63 -10.06
CA PRO A 59 -24.95 -8.14 -11.09
C PRO A 59 -24.28 -7.41 -12.27
N TYR A 60 -22.96 -7.33 -12.33
CA TYR A 60 -22.21 -6.54 -13.32
C TYR A 60 -22.46 -6.97 -14.77
N ASN A 61 -22.78 -8.24 -15.00
CA ASN A 61 -23.27 -8.73 -16.29
C ASN A 61 -24.53 -7.97 -16.80
N THR A 62 -25.38 -7.47 -15.90
CA THR A 62 -26.58 -6.68 -16.23
C THR A 62 -26.30 -5.20 -16.49
N PHE A 63 -25.13 -4.70 -16.09
CA PHE A 63 -24.76 -3.27 -16.19
C PHE A 63 -23.87 -2.94 -17.39
N THR A 64 -23.54 -3.92 -18.24
CA THR A 64 -22.73 -3.76 -19.46
C THR A 64 -23.12 -2.55 -20.31
N ALA A 65 -24.42 -2.34 -20.57
CA ALA A 65 -24.94 -1.20 -21.35
C ALA A 65 -24.82 0.19 -20.66
N ARG A 66 -24.35 0.23 -19.40
CA ARG A 66 -24.04 1.47 -18.66
C ARG A 66 -22.55 1.78 -18.60
N VAL A 67 -21.68 0.82 -18.94
CA VAL A 67 -20.23 1.02 -18.90
C VAL A 67 -19.76 1.85 -20.10
N THR A 68 -19.08 2.95 -19.83
CA THR A 68 -18.53 3.86 -20.86
C THR A 68 -17.04 3.62 -21.07
N PRO A 69 -16.46 4.02 -22.23
CA PRO A 69 -15.01 4.01 -22.42
C PRO A 69 -14.24 4.83 -21.38
N GLU A 70 -14.85 5.91 -20.86
CA GLU A 70 -14.28 6.74 -19.79
C GLU A 70 -14.17 5.97 -18.46
N MET A 71 -15.19 5.20 -18.09
CA MET A 71 -15.15 4.31 -16.92
C MET A 71 -14.08 3.21 -17.08
N ILE A 72 -13.95 2.64 -18.29
CA ILE A 72 -12.96 1.60 -18.58
C ILE A 72 -11.54 2.17 -18.43
N GLY A 73 -11.26 3.30 -19.08
CA GLY A 73 -9.95 3.97 -18.96
C GLY A 73 -9.65 4.43 -17.53
N GLY A 74 -10.63 5.03 -16.86
CA GLY A 74 -10.51 5.48 -15.48
C GLY A 74 -10.20 4.34 -14.50
N MET A 75 -10.89 3.21 -14.62
CA MET A 75 -10.63 2.04 -13.78
C MET A 75 -9.30 1.36 -14.11
N SER A 76 -8.96 1.19 -15.40
CA SER A 76 -7.67 0.63 -15.84
C SER A 76 -6.49 1.42 -15.26
N ASP A 77 -6.46 2.73 -15.50
CA ASP A 77 -5.43 3.64 -14.99
C ASP A 77 -5.34 3.60 -13.46
N SER A 78 -6.48 3.61 -12.77
CA SER A 78 -6.54 3.58 -11.30
C SER A 78 -6.04 2.25 -10.74
N CYS A 79 -6.30 1.13 -11.43
CA CYS A 79 -5.77 -0.19 -11.08
C CYS A 79 -4.26 -0.30 -11.30
N GLN A 80 -3.69 0.36 -12.32
CA GLN A 80 -2.25 0.44 -12.49
C GLN A 80 -1.59 1.27 -11.37
N TRP A 81 -2.19 2.40 -10.99
CA TRP A 81 -1.75 3.18 -9.82
C TRP A 81 -1.84 2.35 -8.53
N PHE A 82 -2.96 1.65 -8.31
CA PHE A 82 -3.17 0.85 -7.11
C PHE A 82 -2.12 -0.26 -6.97
N LYS A 83 -1.83 -0.99 -8.04
CA LYS A 83 -0.80 -2.05 -8.05
C LYS A 83 0.64 -1.54 -7.88
N SER A 84 0.91 -0.24 -8.00
CA SER A 84 2.27 0.33 -7.99
C SER A 84 2.57 1.32 -6.86
N GLN A 85 1.59 2.09 -6.40
CA GLN A 85 1.80 3.19 -5.45
C GLN A 85 0.98 3.10 -4.16
N PHE A 86 -0.09 2.32 -4.12
CA PHE A 86 -0.96 2.28 -2.94
C PHE A 86 -0.22 1.79 -1.69
N ASP A 87 0.51 0.66 -1.76
CA ASP A 87 1.24 0.14 -0.61
C ASP A 87 2.39 1.06 -0.13
N PRO A 88 3.25 1.60 -1.02
CA PRO A 88 4.21 2.64 -0.63
C PRO A 88 3.55 3.85 0.04
N LEU A 89 2.43 4.35 -0.49
CA LEU A 89 1.70 5.48 0.08
C LEU A 89 1.14 5.15 1.47
N MET A 90 0.50 3.99 1.63
CA MET A 90 -0.06 3.58 2.92
C MET A 90 1.01 3.29 3.97
N GLY A 91 2.20 2.83 3.57
CA GLY A 91 3.35 2.74 4.47
C GLY A 91 3.68 4.11 5.08
N GLN A 92 3.91 5.11 4.22
CA GLN A 92 4.20 6.49 4.66
C GLN A 92 3.11 7.10 5.54
N ILE A 93 1.83 6.86 5.20
CA ILE A 93 0.67 7.31 5.99
C ILE A 93 0.67 6.67 7.38
N ASN A 94 0.85 5.35 7.47
CA ASN A 94 0.82 4.63 8.74
C ASN A 94 2.01 5.00 9.63
N ASP A 95 3.20 5.15 9.04
CA ASP A 95 4.41 5.49 9.79
C ASP A 95 4.35 6.93 10.33
N PHE A 96 3.85 7.89 9.55
CA PHE A 96 3.57 9.24 10.05
C PHE A 96 2.48 9.24 11.13
N ASN A 97 1.37 8.50 10.94
CA ASN A 97 0.29 8.46 11.94
C ASN A 97 0.77 7.87 13.27
N ARG A 98 1.68 6.88 13.23
CA ARG A 98 2.34 6.33 14.42
C ARG A 98 3.26 7.36 15.07
N TYR A 99 4.17 7.97 14.29
CA TYR A 99 5.09 8.99 14.78
C TYR A 99 4.38 10.18 15.42
N LEU A 100 3.28 10.67 14.82
CA LEU A 100 2.45 11.72 15.38
C LEU A 100 1.89 11.32 16.77
N GLY A 101 1.39 10.09 16.92
CA GLY A 101 0.93 9.57 18.21
C GLY A 101 2.06 9.42 19.24
N ASP A 102 3.24 8.98 18.81
CA ASP A 102 4.45 8.91 19.64
C ASP A 102 4.94 10.30 20.08
N GLN A 103 4.59 11.36 19.33
CA GLN A 103 4.80 12.77 19.68
C GLN A 103 3.58 13.42 20.36
N HIS A 104 2.67 12.61 20.93
CA HIS A 104 1.46 13.05 21.65
C HIS A 104 0.54 13.98 20.84
N ASP A 105 0.44 13.73 19.53
CA ASP A 105 -0.32 14.51 18.56
C ASP A 105 0.12 15.98 18.39
N ASP A 106 1.31 16.35 18.90
CA ASP A 106 1.85 17.70 18.75
C ASP A 106 2.56 17.89 17.40
N TYR A 107 1.93 18.64 16.49
CA TYR A 107 2.51 18.99 15.19
C TYR A 107 3.67 19.99 15.25
N SER A 108 3.96 20.59 16.41
CA SER A 108 5.00 21.61 16.58
C SER A 108 6.37 21.05 17.00
N VAL A 109 6.44 19.79 17.43
CA VAL A 109 7.69 19.17 17.91
C VAL A 109 8.45 18.41 16.83
N GLY A 110 9.78 18.35 16.99
CA GLY A 110 10.67 17.49 16.20
C GLY A 110 10.50 17.65 14.67
N GLY A 111 10.39 16.52 13.99
CA GLY A 111 10.18 16.44 12.54
C GLY A 111 8.71 16.43 12.11
N VAL A 112 7.73 16.49 13.04
CA VAL A 112 6.31 16.17 12.77
C VAL A 112 5.74 17.02 11.65
N GLN A 113 5.95 18.34 11.69
CA GLN A 113 5.47 19.24 10.64
C GLN A 113 6.13 18.96 9.28
N GLY A 114 7.40 18.54 9.24
CA GLY A 114 8.10 18.15 8.01
C GLY A 114 7.55 16.85 7.41
N ASN A 115 7.38 15.83 8.26
CA ASN A 115 6.75 14.56 7.90
C ASN A 115 5.34 14.76 7.36
N ALA A 116 4.52 15.56 8.06
CA ALA A 116 3.14 15.88 7.68
C ALA A 116 3.05 16.47 6.25
N HIS A 117 3.90 17.45 5.93
CA HIS A 117 3.93 18.06 4.59
C HIS A 117 4.32 17.05 3.50
N ALA A 118 5.32 16.20 3.74
CA ALA A 118 5.78 15.20 2.76
C ALA A 118 4.72 14.11 2.50
N VAL A 119 4.08 13.59 3.56
CA VAL A 119 2.96 12.65 3.42
C VAL A 119 1.79 13.28 2.67
N VAL A 120 1.39 14.50 3.05
CA VAL A 120 0.31 15.24 2.37
C VAL A 120 0.62 15.45 0.90
N ALA A 121 1.85 15.81 0.52
CA ALA A 121 2.22 15.98 -0.88
C ALA A 121 2.05 14.69 -1.70
N ASN A 122 2.42 13.54 -1.12
CA ASN A 122 2.27 12.24 -1.78
C ASN A 122 0.79 11.77 -1.87
N ILE A 123 -0.03 12.07 -0.85
CA ILE A 123 -1.49 11.83 -0.92
C ILE A 123 -2.14 12.75 -1.96
N ASP A 124 -1.79 14.04 -1.98
CA ASP A 124 -2.37 15.02 -2.89
C ASP A 124 -2.02 14.70 -4.35
N GLN A 125 -0.77 14.30 -4.64
CA GLN A 125 -0.38 13.80 -5.96
C GLN A 125 -1.22 12.58 -6.39
N SER A 126 -1.40 11.61 -5.47
CA SER A 126 -2.15 10.38 -5.75
C SER A 126 -3.64 10.65 -5.96
N THR A 127 -4.25 11.50 -5.12
CA THR A 127 -5.66 11.85 -5.22
C THR A 127 -5.94 12.79 -6.39
N ALA A 128 -5.02 13.67 -6.78
CA ALA A 128 -5.12 14.44 -8.03
C ALA A 128 -5.10 13.55 -9.28
N PHE A 129 -4.34 12.45 -9.26
CA PHE A 129 -4.34 11.44 -10.32
C PHE A 129 -5.66 10.64 -10.35
N LEU A 130 -6.14 10.18 -9.19
CA LEU A 130 -7.33 9.31 -9.07
C LEU A 130 -8.66 10.05 -9.24
N ALA A 131 -8.82 11.25 -8.68
CA ALA A 131 -10.10 11.97 -8.62
C ALA A 131 -10.83 12.09 -9.98
N PRO A 132 -10.20 12.50 -11.09
CA PRO A 132 -10.88 12.54 -12.39
C PRO A 132 -11.26 11.15 -12.93
N ARG A 133 -10.52 10.11 -12.54
CA ARG A 133 -10.67 8.73 -13.03
C ARG A 133 -11.74 7.94 -12.31
N VAL A 134 -11.93 8.19 -11.02
CA VAL A 134 -12.98 7.55 -10.20
C VAL A 134 -14.32 8.27 -10.31
N LYS A 135 -14.34 9.56 -10.67
CA LYS A 135 -15.55 10.36 -10.87
C LYS A 135 -16.61 9.69 -11.77
N PRO A 136 -16.29 9.14 -12.96
CA PRO A 136 -17.29 8.48 -13.81
C PRO A 136 -17.72 7.10 -13.29
N LEU A 137 -17.03 6.51 -12.31
CA LEU A 137 -17.30 5.14 -11.85
C LEU A 137 -18.57 5.02 -11.00
N ILE A 138 -19.15 6.12 -10.51
CA ILE A 138 -20.41 6.11 -9.76
C ILE A 138 -21.50 6.81 -10.57
N ILE A 139 -22.61 6.11 -10.81
CA ILE A 139 -23.79 6.63 -11.51
C ILE A 139 -25.06 6.43 -10.69
N THR A 140 -26.08 7.23 -10.99
CA THR A 140 -27.44 7.07 -10.45
C THR A 140 -28.40 6.82 -11.61
N ASN A 141 -29.30 5.84 -11.46
CA ASN A 141 -30.32 5.59 -12.49
C ASN A 141 -31.36 6.71 -12.55
N GLN A 142 -32.08 6.81 -13.66
CA GLN A 142 -33.22 7.71 -13.84
C GLN A 142 -34.41 6.90 -14.40
N PRO A 143 -35.54 6.78 -13.67
CA PRO A 143 -35.74 7.23 -12.29
C PRO A 143 -34.79 6.52 -11.31
N ASP A 144 -34.49 7.19 -10.19
CA ASP A 144 -33.63 6.60 -9.16
C ASP A 144 -34.43 5.63 -8.28
N ASN A 145 -34.06 4.35 -8.37
CA ASN A 145 -34.67 3.25 -7.63
C ASN A 145 -33.66 2.54 -6.70
N PHE A 146 -32.37 2.89 -6.76
CA PHE A 146 -31.28 2.10 -6.15
C PHE A 146 -30.15 2.94 -5.53
N GLY A 147 -30.16 4.26 -5.69
CA GLY A 147 -29.08 5.15 -5.27
C GLY A 147 -27.86 5.12 -6.21
N PRO A 148 -26.76 5.78 -5.83
CA PRO A 148 -25.50 5.76 -6.57
C PRO A 148 -24.82 4.38 -6.50
N TYR A 149 -24.33 3.88 -7.63
CA TYR A 149 -23.64 2.58 -7.73
C TYR A 149 -22.58 2.58 -8.84
N SER A 150 -21.67 1.58 -8.82
CA SER A 150 -20.73 1.37 -9.92
C SER A 150 -21.23 0.32 -10.93
N PRO A 151 -21.26 0.62 -12.25
CA PRO A 151 -21.51 -0.38 -13.27
C PRO A 151 -20.25 -1.20 -13.62
N VAL A 152 -19.08 -0.81 -13.10
CA VAL A 152 -17.78 -1.50 -13.27
C VAL A 152 -17.40 -2.21 -11.98
N TYR A 153 -17.05 -3.49 -12.07
CA TYR A 153 -16.66 -4.28 -10.90
C TYR A 153 -15.42 -3.68 -10.22
N GLY A 154 -15.46 -3.53 -8.89
CA GLY A 154 -14.42 -2.87 -8.10
C GLY A 154 -14.40 -1.33 -8.17
N GLY A 155 -15.18 -0.70 -9.07
CA GLY A 155 -15.19 0.77 -9.24
C GLY A 155 -15.71 1.52 -8.01
N GLU A 156 -16.62 0.93 -7.24
CA GLU A 156 -17.07 1.45 -5.94
C GLU A 156 -15.94 1.44 -4.91
N SER A 157 -15.25 0.31 -4.76
CA SER A 157 -14.08 0.19 -3.86
C SER A 157 -12.97 1.18 -4.23
N MET A 158 -12.68 1.35 -5.53
CA MET A 158 -11.70 2.33 -6.00
C MET A 158 -12.12 3.78 -5.69
N THR A 159 -13.41 4.10 -5.86
CA THR A 159 -13.94 5.44 -5.57
C THR A 159 -13.88 5.75 -4.08
N HIS A 160 -14.32 4.83 -3.22
CA HIS A 160 -14.24 5.02 -1.78
C HIS A 160 -12.80 5.02 -1.27
N LEU A 161 -11.90 4.23 -1.86
CA LEU A 161 -10.48 4.29 -1.56
C LEU A 161 -9.90 5.69 -1.83
N ALA A 162 -10.12 6.23 -3.03
CA ALA A 162 -9.65 7.57 -3.41
C ALA A 162 -10.24 8.66 -2.49
N PHE A 163 -11.51 8.52 -2.08
CA PHE A 163 -12.13 9.39 -1.10
C PHE A 163 -11.48 9.29 0.29
N GLN A 164 -11.23 8.09 0.82
CA GLN A 164 -10.58 7.95 2.13
C GLN A 164 -9.16 8.52 2.13
N LEU A 165 -8.42 8.39 1.02
CA LEU A 165 -7.12 9.05 0.86
C LEU A 165 -7.25 10.58 0.95
N SER A 166 -8.22 11.22 0.28
CA SER A 166 -8.40 12.68 0.41
C SER A 166 -8.81 13.08 1.83
N ARG A 167 -9.63 12.28 2.53
CA ARG A 167 -9.97 12.49 3.94
C ARG A 167 -8.76 12.41 4.87
N ILE A 168 -7.81 11.53 4.61
CA ILE A 168 -6.53 11.45 5.34
C ILE A 168 -5.73 12.75 5.12
N SER A 169 -5.56 13.20 3.86
CA SER A 169 -4.87 14.46 3.55
C SER A 169 -5.51 15.67 4.26
N ASP A 170 -6.83 15.79 4.17
CA ASP A 170 -7.60 16.84 4.86
C ASP A 170 -7.41 16.83 6.38
N SER A 171 -7.35 15.63 6.98
CA SER A 171 -7.16 15.43 8.43
C SER A 171 -5.76 15.91 8.88
N ILE A 172 -4.72 15.52 8.14
CA ILE A 172 -3.34 15.94 8.41
C ILE A 172 -3.17 17.46 8.18
N LYS A 173 -3.79 18.02 7.13
CA LYS A 173 -3.80 19.48 6.85
C LYS A 173 -4.45 20.30 7.97
N ARG A 174 -5.54 19.80 8.57
CA ARG A 174 -6.17 20.42 9.75
C ARG A 174 -5.36 20.26 11.03
N LYS A 175 -4.32 19.42 11.03
CA LYS A 175 -3.58 18.99 12.21
C LYS A 175 -4.45 18.22 13.20
N ASP A 176 -5.38 17.41 12.68
CA ASP A 176 -6.19 16.53 13.52
C ASP A 176 -5.29 15.46 14.19
N PRO A 177 -5.61 15.01 15.42
CA PRO A 177 -4.90 13.94 16.10
C PRO A 177 -4.79 12.64 15.28
N SER A 178 -3.74 11.86 15.54
CA SER A 178 -3.50 10.55 14.93
C SER A 178 -4.70 9.60 15.07
N GLY A 179 -5.39 9.61 16.22
CA GLY A 179 -6.60 8.81 16.44
C GLY A 179 -7.79 9.19 15.52
N VAL A 180 -7.92 10.47 15.16
CA VAL A 180 -8.95 10.95 14.23
C VAL A 180 -8.60 10.58 12.79
N THR A 181 -7.33 10.77 12.43
CA THR A 181 -6.81 10.41 11.10
C THR A 181 -6.91 8.89 10.86
N HIS A 182 -6.62 8.08 11.89
CA HIS A 182 -6.64 6.61 11.84
C HIS A 182 -7.97 6.00 11.39
N ALA A 183 -9.12 6.62 11.71
CA ALA A 183 -10.42 6.13 11.23
C ALA A 183 -10.51 6.10 9.68
N ASN A 184 -9.92 7.09 9.01
CA ASN A 184 -9.85 7.14 7.55
C ASN A 184 -8.79 6.17 7.00
N ILE A 185 -7.68 5.95 7.72
CA ILE A 185 -6.63 4.95 7.39
C ILE A 185 -7.19 3.53 7.39
N VAL A 186 -7.95 3.16 8.43
CA VAL A 186 -8.62 1.85 8.52
C VAL A 186 -9.65 1.70 7.41
N SER A 187 -10.42 2.75 7.13
CA SER A 187 -11.41 2.76 6.05
C SER A 187 -10.75 2.57 4.67
N ALA A 188 -9.66 3.30 4.37
CA ALA A 188 -8.88 3.14 3.14
C ALA A 188 -8.33 1.70 3.00
N THR A 189 -7.81 1.13 4.09
CA THR A 189 -7.32 -0.25 4.14
C THR A 189 -8.43 -1.26 3.83
N GLY A 190 -9.63 -1.06 4.38
CA GLY A 190 -10.79 -1.90 4.11
C GLY A 190 -11.20 -1.91 2.63
N TRP A 191 -11.30 -0.72 2.02
CA TRP A 191 -11.63 -0.60 0.59
C TRP A 191 -10.55 -1.16 -0.34
N ALA A 192 -9.27 -0.99 0.03
CA ALA A 192 -8.15 -1.57 -0.70
C ALA A 192 -8.13 -3.11 -0.63
N ASN A 193 -8.45 -3.70 0.52
CA ASN A 193 -8.55 -5.15 0.66
C ASN A 193 -9.75 -5.68 -0.15
N ALA A 194 -10.92 -5.04 -0.07
CA ALA A 194 -12.06 -5.38 -0.92
C ALA A 194 -11.71 -5.33 -2.42
N LEU A 195 -10.90 -4.36 -2.84
CA LEU A 195 -10.40 -4.26 -4.22
C LEU A 195 -9.42 -5.39 -4.59
N ARG A 196 -8.48 -5.75 -3.71
CA ARG A 196 -7.56 -6.89 -3.92
C ARG A 196 -8.30 -8.22 -3.99
N ASP A 197 -9.13 -8.49 -2.99
CA ASP A 197 -9.82 -9.77 -2.81
C ASP A 197 -10.86 -10.01 -3.91
N SER A 198 -11.42 -8.94 -4.49
CA SER A 198 -12.26 -9.01 -5.68
C SER A 198 -11.52 -9.43 -6.96
N GLY A 199 -10.20 -9.21 -7.02
CA GLY A 199 -9.41 -9.36 -8.25
C GLY A 199 -9.76 -8.37 -9.37
N ALA A 200 -10.53 -7.30 -9.09
CA ALA A 200 -10.99 -6.36 -10.12
C ALA A 200 -9.87 -5.58 -10.84
N CYS A 201 -8.67 -5.55 -10.28
CA CYS A 201 -7.49 -4.93 -10.88
C CYS A 201 -6.50 -5.91 -11.52
N ASN A 202 -6.87 -7.20 -11.65
CA ASN A 202 -6.04 -8.21 -12.31
C ASN A 202 -6.21 -8.17 -13.82
#